data_AF-A0A9D8G2C1-F1
#
_entry.id   AF-A0A9D8G2C1-F1
#
_cell.length_a   1.000
_cell.length_b   1.000
_cell.length_c   1.000
_cell.angle_alpha   90.00
_cell.angle_beta   90.00
_cell.angle_gamma   90.00
#
_symmetry.space_group_name_H-M   'P 1'
#
loop_
_entity.id
_entity.type
_entity.pdbx_description
1 polymer ?
#
loop_
_entity_poly.entity_id
_entity_poly.type
_entity_poly.pdbx_seq_one_letter_code
_entity_poly.pdbx_strand_id
1 'polypeptide(L)'
;MNAKAPFGAQPIEILIVRLDPGSGPGDRRRFLRCLDSVLSRLNWRGHVFLVDESADGQIDRAREVVQTIAEFLGAETLPTMHVHPFVCGHGFGQCETDDWERLLAITEPFQKEAYEHQSEVRLMVLPIIAPRSSVSSDEILPLVGFFRARLAKPSFYFHGESPLAPEAVIANELRIYIDPAIELSGEGIVAQLRANHVFESVLERLEAEPSALLGPCRRHLVIDERDGHVYACFSQWESGNPLGSLESVEGLFEAGPQPAEACAGCIDRSCRSMRENLEANGKTEEGRQVSMALAVAFAEAGEHANGAVHARMAFELARTDADRSAALLHEGLCHMSLMNLDQAEAALTEGAAYSSDPGLFAYHLGRIGMTRQDYAGAVYRFEEALALESPGVPRDDVLFNLAASYVNLGEFERGRLNLDRIEEASAPVRFYQGLCDLGGGR
;
A
#
# COMPACT_ATOMS: atom_id res chain seq x y z
N MET A 1 -6.88 32.99 19.69
CA MET A 1 -5.48 32.52 19.69
C MET A 1 -5.48 31.15 19.03
N ASN A 2 -4.99 31.04 17.79
CA ASN A 2 -4.74 29.75 17.17
C ASN A 2 -3.50 29.16 17.83
N ALA A 3 -3.69 28.39 18.89
CA ALA A 3 -2.62 27.59 19.46
C ALA A 3 -2.22 26.58 18.39
N LYS A 4 -1.11 26.84 17.69
CA LYS A 4 -0.37 25.78 17.00
C LYS A 4 -0.17 24.67 18.03
N ALA A 5 -0.52 23.43 17.67
CA ALA A 5 -0.22 22.29 18.52
C ALA A 5 1.26 22.40 18.95
N PRO A 6 1.59 22.20 20.24
CA PRO A 6 2.97 22.34 20.73
C PRO A 6 3.95 21.37 20.04
N PHE A 7 3.44 20.45 19.21
CA PHE A 7 4.21 19.51 18.40
C PHE A 7 4.10 19.92 16.93
N GLY A 8 5.09 20.68 16.47
CA GLY A 8 5.23 21.15 15.08
C GLY A 8 5.58 20.07 14.05
N ALA A 9 5.35 18.80 14.36
CA ALA A 9 5.46 17.65 13.47
C ALA A 9 4.49 16.58 14.01
N GLN A 10 3.84 15.81 13.13
CA GLN A 10 2.98 14.70 13.57
C GLN A 10 3.75 13.77 14.53
N PRO A 11 3.12 13.28 15.61
CA PRO A 11 3.77 12.37 16.55
C PRO A 11 4.16 11.06 15.85
N ILE A 12 5.19 10.39 16.36
CA ILE A 12 5.67 9.11 15.79
C ILE A 12 4.62 8.04 16.09
N GLU A 13 4.00 7.47 15.07
CA GLU A 13 2.98 6.44 15.28
C GLU A 13 3.57 5.04 15.37
N ILE A 14 4.66 4.82 14.61
CA ILE A 14 5.29 3.52 14.49
C ILE A 14 6.78 3.65 14.66
N LEU A 15 7.29 2.79 15.52
CA LEU A 15 8.69 2.59 15.81
C LEU A 15 9.07 1.18 15.38
N ILE A 16 10.12 1.06 14.58
CA ILE A 16 10.76 -0.21 14.27
C ILE A 16 12.11 -0.23 14.94
N VAL A 17 12.36 -1.28 15.70
CA VAL A 17 13.62 -1.51 16.37
C VAL A 17 14.24 -2.77 15.79
N ARG A 18 15.36 -2.63 15.08
CA ARG A 18 16.17 -3.77 14.68
C ARG A 18 17.20 -4.04 15.78
N LEU A 19 17.11 -5.21 16.41
CA LEU A 19 17.95 -5.62 17.51
C LEU A 19 19.24 -6.27 16.99
N ASP A 20 20.36 -5.93 17.61
CA ASP A 20 21.64 -6.60 17.35
C ASP A 20 21.88 -7.70 18.39
N PRO A 21 21.86 -9.00 18.00
CA PRO A 21 22.16 -10.09 18.92
C PRO A 21 23.62 -10.09 19.40
N GLY A 22 24.52 -9.43 18.65
CA GLY A 22 25.93 -9.27 19.01
C GLY A 22 26.21 -8.10 19.94
N SER A 23 25.19 -7.29 20.31
CA SER A 23 25.44 -6.06 21.05
C SER A 23 25.97 -6.33 22.46
N GLY A 24 27.08 -5.67 22.79
CA GLY A 24 27.63 -5.72 24.13
C GLY A 24 26.73 -5.00 25.13
N PRO A 25 26.88 -5.24 26.45
CA PRO A 25 26.07 -4.58 27.48
C PRO A 25 26.15 -3.04 27.49
N GLY A 26 27.21 -2.47 26.90
CA GLY A 26 27.36 -1.02 26.73
C GLY A 26 26.45 -0.46 25.64
N ASP A 27 26.43 -1.12 24.48
CA ASP A 27 25.64 -0.70 23.31
C ASP A 27 24.16 -0.95 23.54
N ARG A 28 23.80 -2.10 24.14
CA ARG A 28 22.43 -2.37 24.61
C ARG A 28 21.92 -1.26 25.53
N ARG A 29 22.74 -0.78 26.47
CA ARG A 29 22.37 0.34 27.37
C ARG A 29 22.24 1.69 26.64
N ARG A 30 23.07 1.95 25.61
CA ARG A 30 22.91 3.14 24.77
C ARG A 30 21.61 3.09 24.00
N PHE A 31 21.32 1.95 23.38
CA PHE A 31 20.07 1.69 22.67
C PHE A 31 18.85 1.90 23.57
N LEU A 32 18.81 1.31 24.77
CA LEU A 32 17.67 1.47 25.68
C LEU A 32 17.47 2.92 26.15
N ARG A 33 18.55 3.71 26.34
CA ARG A 33 18.43 5.15 26.62
C ARG A 33 17.86 5.93 25.43
N CYS A 34 18.28 5.57 24.21
CA CYS A 34 17.73 6.16 23.00
C CYS A 34 16.23 5.84 22.87
N LEU A 35 15.85 4.57 23.11
CA LEU A 35 14.45 4.14 23.10
C LEU A 35 13.62 4.94 24.11
N ASP A 36 14.04 5.02 25.37
CA ASP A 36 13.36 5.78 26.42
C ASP A 36 13.09 7.24 26.01
N SER A 37 14.10 7.88 25.41
CA SER A 37 13.97 9.25 24.89
C SER A 37 12.93 9.37 23.77
N VAL A 38 12.81 8.34 22.91
CA VAL A 38 11.84 8.29 21.81
C VAL A 38 10.42 8.00 22.32
N LEU A 39 10.24 7.19 23.36
CA LEU A 39 8.91 6.82 23.90
C LEU A 39 8.07 8.04 24.26
N SER A 40 8.68 9.07 24.86
CA SER A 40 8.02 10.33 25.20
C SER A 40 7.52 11.15 23.99
N ARG A 41 7.90 10.77 22.77
CA ARG A 41 7.58 11.45 21.51
C ARG A 41 6.68 10.62 20.60
N LEU A 42 6.37 9.39 20.99
CA LEU A 42 5.40 8.57 20.30
C LEU A 42 4.00 9.19 20.41
N ASN A 43 3.14 8.85 19.46
CA ASN A 43 1.73 9.15 19.54
C ASN A 43 1.13 8.46 20.78
N TRP A 44 0.02 8.99 21.28
CA TRP A 44 -0.68 8.40 22.43
C TRP A 44 -1.19 6.98 22.14
N ARG A 45 -1.26 6.59 20.86
CA ARG A 45 -1.35 5.19 20.41
C ARG A 45 -0.16 4.89 19.49
N GLY A 46 0.78 4.07 19.97
CA GLY A 46 2.01 3.74 19.26
C GLY A 46 2.14 2.24 19.00
N HIS A 47 2.81 1.90 17.89
CA HIS A 47 3.20 0.53 17.57
C HIS A 47 4.73 0.40 17.57
N VAL A 48 5.26 -0.58 18.28
CA VAL A 48 6.70 -0.85 18.37
C VAL A 48 6.99 -2.25 17.82
N PHE A 49 7.61 -2.34 16.66
CA PHE A 49 8.02 -3.63 16.08
C PHE A 49 9.45 -3.94 16.49
N LEU A 50 9.68 -5.14 17.04
CA LEU A 50 11.02 -5.59 17.43
C LEU A 50 11.47 -6.65 16.44
N VAL A 51 12.46 -6.33 15.61
CA VAL A 51 13.00 -7.23 14.60
C VAL A 51 14.32 -7.78 15.10
N ASP A 52 14.37 -9.09 15.31
CA ASP A 52 15.57 -9.82 15.72
C ASP A 52 15.80 -10.98 14.74
N GLU A 53 17.01 -11.10 14.23
CA GLU A 53 17.37 -12.14 13.27
C GLU A 53 17.92 -13.39 13.95
N SER A 54 18.27 -13.33 15.23
CA SER A 54 18.83 -14.45 15.97
C SER A 54 17.74 -15.17 16.75
N ALA A 55 17.46 -16.42 16.40
CA ALA A 55 16.54 -17.27 17.16
C ALA A 55 16.96 -17.40 18.65
N ASP A 56 18.28 -17.42 18.91
CA ASP A 56 18.82 -17.56 20.26
C ASP A 56 18.65 -16.26 21.06
N GLY A 57 17.96 -16.34 22.20
CA GLY A 57 17.78 -15.24 23.15
C GLY A 57 16.86 -14.11 22.69
N GLN A 58 16.13 -14.26 21.57
CA GLN A 58 15.23 -13.22 21.05
C GLN A 58 14.13 -12.82 22.04
N ILE A 59 13.54 -13.78 22.76
CA ILE A 59 12.50 -13.47 23.74
C ILE A 59 13.07 -12.69 24.92
N ASP A 60 14.27 -13.03 25.40
CA ASP A 60 14.91 -12.28 26.49
C ASP A 60 15.23 -10.84 26.05
N ARG A 61 15.74 -10.63 24.83
CA ARG A 61 15.99 -9.29 24.29
C ARG A 61 14.68 -8.50 24.09
N ALA A 62 13.64 -9.14 23.56
CA ALA A 62 12.31 -8.54 23.46
C ALA A 62 11.76 -8.17 24.85
N ARG A 63 11.97 -9.02 25.85
CA ARG A 63 11.57 -8.79 27.24
C ARG A 63 12.23 -7.54 27.83
N GLU A 64 13.53 -7.33 27.59
CA GLU A 64 14.23 -6.12 28.03
C GLU A 64 13.60 -4.84 27.45
N VAL A 65 13.23 -4.88 26.17
CA VAL A 65 12.58 -3.75 25.51
C VAL A 65 11.15 -3.53 26.04
N VAL A 66 10.35 -4.59 26.16
CA VAL A 66 8.98 -4.52 26.69
C VAL A 66 8.99 -4.02 28.14
N GLN A 67 9.96 -4.45 28.95
CA GLN A 67 10.14 -3.97 30.33
C GLN A 67 10.43 -2.47 30.37
N THR A 68 11.29 -1.97 29.48
CA THR A 68 11.58 -0.52 29.37
C THR A 68 10.30 0.26 29.01
N ILE A 69 9.49 -0.26 28.08
CA ILE A 69 8.21 0.36 27.70
C ILE A 69 7.21 0.32 28.88
N ALA A 70 7.16 -0.79 29.62
CA ALA A 70 6.30 -0.93 30.80
C ALA A 70 6.69 0.08 31.90
N GLU A 71 7.97 0.31 32.13
CA GLU A 71 8.46 1.32 33.07
C GLU A 71 8.03 2.74 32.67
N PHE A 72 8.16 3.08 31.37
CA PHE A 72 7.66 4.33 30.82
C PHE A 72 6.14 4.49 31.03
N LEU A 73 5.34 3.46 30.71
CA LEU A 73 3.88 3.48 30.90
C LEU A 73 3.44 3.44 32.37
N GLY A 74 4.33 3.04 33.28
CA GLY A 74 4.14 3.16 34.72
C GLY A 74 4.27 4.62 35.19
N ALA A 75 5.12 5.41 34.53
CA ALA A 75 5.27 6.84 34.78
C ALA A 75 4.24 7.70 34.03
N GLU A 76 3.84 7.28 32.83
CA GLU A 76 2.93 8.01 31.94
C GLU A 76 1.61 7.24 31.75
N THR A 77 0.49 7.82 32.19
CA THR A 77 -0.81 7.13 32.20
C THR A 77 -1.61 7.25 30.90
N LEU A 78 -1.28 8.22 30.05
CA LEU A 78 -2.01 8.51 28.82
C LEU A 78 -1.71 7.57 27.64
N PRO A 79 -0.44 7.19 27.37
CA PRO A 79 -0.13 6.44 26.16
C PRO A 79 -0.57 4.98 26.22
N THR A 80 -0.89 4.43 25.05
CA THR A 80 -1.13 3.02 24.76
C THR A 80 -0.08 2.53 23.76
N MET A 81 0.60 1.43 24.08
CA MET A 81 1.65 0.84 23.25
C MET A 81 1.31 -0.60 22.86
N HIS A 82 1.41 -0.86 21.56
CA HIS A 82 1.33 -2.20 20.99
C HIS A 82 2.74 -2.65 20.59
N VAL A 83 3.27 -3.68 21.26
CA VAL A 83 4.61 -4.20 20.98
C VAL A 83 4.52 -5.48 20.16
N HIS A 84 5.20 -5.51 19.03
CA HIS A 84 5.16 -6.59 18.04
C HIS A 84 6.54 -7.27 17.97
N PRO A 85 6.86 -8.18 18.92
CA PRO A 85 8.11 -8.92 18.84
C PRO A 85 8.07 -9.91 17.68
N PHE A 86 9.05 -9.82 16.79
CA PHE A 86 9.31 -10.81 15.76
C PHE A 86 10.13 -11.95 16.34
N VAL A 87 9.65 -13.18 16.19
CA VAL A 87 10.25 -14.36 16.81
C VAL A 87 10.39 -15.49 15.78
N CYS A 88 11.61 -15.94 15.55
CA CYS A 88 11.99 -16.90 14.52
C CYS A 88 12.20 -18.30 15.06
N GLY A 89 11.83 -19.32 14.29
CA GLY A 89 12.25 -20.71 14.51
C GLY A 89 11.78 -21.30 15.85
N HIS A 90 10.80 -20.66 16.48
CA HIS A 90 10.29 -21.06 17.77
C HIS A 90 9.54 -22.38 17.64
N GLY A 91 9.93 -23.37 18.43
CA GLY A 91 9.13 -24.59 18.59
C GLY A 91 7.88 -24.30 19.40
N PHE A 92 6.97 -25.27 19.42
CA PHE A 92 5.74 -25.24 20.22
C PHE A 92 5.78 -26.23 21.39
N GLY A 93 6.99 -26.46 21.92
CA GLY A 93 7.20 -27.27 23.11
C GLY A 93 6.90 -26.50 24.40
N GLN A 94 6.97 -27.22 25.53
CA GLN A 94 6.64 -26.67 26.84
C GLN A 94 7.66 -25.62 27.33
N CYS A 95 8.95 -25.80 27.02
CA CYS A 95 9.97 -24.80 27.37
C CYS A 95 9.73 -23.49 26.61
N GLU A 96 9.30 -23.59 25.35
CA GLU A 96 8.98 -22.44 24.53
C GLU A 96 7.76 -21.66 25.04
N THR A 97 6.75 -22.34 25.62
CA THR A 97 5.61 -21.65 26.23
C THR A 97 6.00 -20.89 27.50
N ASP A 98 6.93 -21.40 28.30
CA ASP A 98 7.40 -20.74 29.52
C ASP A 98 8.08 -19.39 29.19
N ASP A 99 8.80 -19.31 28.07
CA ASP A 99 9.43 -18.07 27.61
C ASP A 99 8.38 -17.00 27.26
N TRP A 100 7.33 -17.39 26.54
CA TRP A 100 6.21 -16.51 26.23
C TRP A 100 5.45 -16.09 27.47
N GLU A 101 5.23 -16.99 28.43
CA GLU A 101 4.60 -16.63 29.71
C GLU A 101 5.40 -15.56 30.45
N ARG A 102 6.72 -15.70 30.51
CA ARG A 102 7.59 -14.69 31.13
C ARG A 102 7.51 -13.33 30.44
N LEU A 103 7.40 -13.29 29.11
CA LEU A 103 7.24 -12.04 28.36
C LEU A 103 5.85 -11.42 28.60
N LEU A 104 4.80 -12.22 28.49
CA LEU A 104 3.41 -11.77 28.62
C LEU A 104 3.07 -11.33 30.05
N ALA A 105 3.72 -11.89 31.06
CA ALA A 105 3.57 -11.49 32.46
C ALA A 105 3.82 -9.98 32.69
N ILE A 106 4.66 -9.33 31.86
CA ILE A 106 4.91 -7.89 31.94
C ILE A 106 3.64 -7.07 31.64
N THR A 107 2.71 -7.63 30.84
CA THR A 107 1.46 -6.95 30.46
C THR A 107 0.34 -7.11 31.48
N GLU A 108 0.43 -8.08 32.40
CA GLU A 108 -0.63 -8.38 33.38
C GLU A 108 -1.08 -7.18 34.22
N PRO A 109 -0.17 -6.31 34.73
CA PRO A 109 -0.59 -5.13 35.48
C PRO A 109 -1.50 -4.19 34.67
N PHE A 110 -1.20 -4.01 33.37
CA PHE A 110 -1.97 -3.15 32.47
C PHE A 110 -3.30 -3.77 32.05
N GLN A 111 -3.35 -5.10 31.92
CA GLN A 111 -4.60 -5.83 31.69
C GLN A 111 -5.55 -5.69 32.90
N LYS A 112 -5.00 -5.83 34.10
CA LYS A 112 -5.75 -5.63 35.34
C LYS A 112 -6.24 -4.19 35.49
N GLU A 113 -5.38 -3.21 35.21
CA GLU A 113 -5.74 -1.78 35.18
C GLU A 113 -6.92 -1.52 34.22
N ALA A 114 -6.85 -2.04 32.99
CA ALA A 114 -7.89 -1.91 32.00
C ALA A 114 -9.23 -2.52 32.46
N TYR A 115 -9.19 -3.70 33.09
CA TYR A 115 -10.37 -4.34 33.65
C TYR A 115 -10.97 -3.54 34.81
N GLU A 116 -10.15 -3.08 35.76
CA GLU A 116 -10.59 -2.32 36.93
C GLU A 116 -11.20 -0.97 36.55
N HIS A 117 -10.66 -0.31 35.52
CA HIS A 117 -11.12 1.00 35.06
C HIS A 117 -12.09 0.94 33.88
N GLN A 118 -12.42 -0.24 33.37
CA GLN A 118 -13.23 -0.43 32.15
C GLN A 118 -12.67 0.37 30.96
N SER A 119 -11.34 0.33 30.80
CA SER A 119 -10.60 1.08 29.79
C SER A 119 -9.85 0.16 28.84
N GLU A 120 -9.14 0.73 27.87
CA GLU A 120 -8.28 0.00 26.93
C GLU A 120 -6.98 -0.48 27.62
N VAL A 121 -6.47 -1.64 27.23
CA VAL A 121 -5.18 -2.14 27.72
C VAL A 121 -4.04 -1.29 27.16
N ARG A 122 -3.35 -0.56 28.05
CA ARG A 122 -2.28 0.39 27.65
C ARG A 122 -0.99 -0.27 27.17
N LEU A 123 -0.76 -1.55 27.48
CA LEU A 123 0.37 -2.32 26.96
C LEU A 123 -0.10 -3.69 26.48
N MET A 124 0.01 -3.94 25.17
CA MET A 124 -0.26 -5.25 24.59
C MET A 124 0.96 -5.79 23.84
N VAL A 125 1.20 -7.08 23.97
CA VAL A 125 2.20 -7.81 23.17
C VAL A 125 1.46 -8.59 22.08
N LEU A 126 1.79 -8.29 20.83
CA LEU A 126 1.16 -8.79 19.61
C LEU A 126 2.24 -9.49 18.76
N PRO A 127 2.64 -10.72 19.12
CA PRO A 127 3.83 -11.34 18.55
C PRO A 127 3.67 -11.65 17.06
N ILE A 128 4.75 -11.51 16.31
CA ILE A 128 4.86 -11.94 14.91
C ILE A 128 5.76 -13.17 14.90
N ILE A 129 5.19 -14.33 14.61
CA ILE A 129 5.88 -15.61 14.78
C ILE A 129 6.22 -16.16 13.40
N ALA A 130 7.51 -16.39 13.15
CA ALA A 130 7.99 -17.13 11.99
C ALA A 130 8.22 -18.60 12.39
N PRO A 131 7.25 -19.49 12.14
CA PRO A 131 7.36 -20.89 12.50
C PRO A 131 8.45 -21.60 11.69
N ARG A 132 8.87 -22.79 12.16
CA ARG A 132 9.78 -23.65 11.40
C ARG A 132 9.09 -24.12 10.11
N SER A 133 9.86 -24.35 9.04
CA SER A 133 9.37 -24.69 7.69
C SER A 133 8.54 -25.98 7.58
N SER A 134 8.43 -26.77 8.66
CA SER A 134 7.67 -28.03 8.71
C SER A 134 6.38 -27.94 9.51
N VAL A 135 5.97 -26.75 9.98
CA VAL A 135 4.82 -26.60 10.87
C VAL A 135 3.51 -26.71 10.09
N SER A 136 2.64 -27.60 10.56
CA SER A 136 1.29 -27.79 10.02
C SER A 136 0.27 -26.82 10.60
N SER A 137 -0.86 -26.66 9.92
CA SER A 137 -2.00 -25.85 10.40
C SER A 137 -2.54 -26.34 11.75
N ASP A 138 -2.49 -27.64 12.00
CA ASP A 138 -2.94 -28.27 13.25
C ASP A 138 -2.06 -27.90 14.46
N GLU A 139 -0.82 -27.47 14.22
CA GLU A 139 0.09 -26.97 15.26
C GLU A 139 -0.06 -25.46 15.50
N ILE A 140 -0.47 -24.70 14.48
CA ILE A 140 -0.62 -23.24 14.57
C ILE A 140 -1.86 -22.85 15.38
N LEU A 141 -3.00 -23.50 15.16
CA LEU A 141 -4.26 -23.11 15.81
C LEU A 141 -4.25 -23.26 17.35
N PRO A 142 -3.66 -24.31 17.96
CA PRO A 142 -3.48 -24.38 19.41
C PRO A 142 -2.68 -23.20 19.97
N LEU A 143 -1.66 -22.73 19.25
CA LEU A 143 -0.86 -21.58 19.66
C LEU A 143 -1.68 -20.28 19.66
N VAL A 144 -2.55 -20.11 18.67
CA VAL A 144 -3.51 -19.00 18.64
C VAL A 144 -4.38 -19.02 19.90
N GLY A 145 -4.84 -20.20 20.31
CA GLY A 145 -5.58 -20.40 21.56
C GLY A 145 -4.76 -20.00 22.80
N PHE A 146 -3.47 -20.37 22.85
CA PHE A 146 -2.56 -20.00 23.94
C PHE A 146 -2.43 -18.48 24.12
N PHE A 147 -2.22 -17.74 23.03
CA PHE A 147 -2.08 -16.28 23.08
C PHE A 147 -3.41 -15.58 23.38
N ARG A 148 -4.52 -16.03 22.77
CA ARG A 148 -5.85 -15.47 23.04
C ARG A 148 -6.26 -15.61 24.51
N ALA A 149 -5.95 -16.75 25.14
CA ALA A 149 -6.20 -16.96 26.56
C ALA A 149 -5.44 -15.97 27.47
N ARG A 150 -4.42 -15.28 26.94
CA ARG A 150 -3.59 -14.30 27.64
C ARG A 150 -3.77 -12.87 27.09
N LEU A 151 -4.90 -12.62 26.41
CA LEU A 151 -5.24 -11.33 25.79
C LEU A 151 -4.19 -10.82 24.78
N ALA A 152 -3.45 -11.74 24.15
CA ALA A 152 -2.54 -11.45 23.05
C ALA A 152 -3.14 -11.93 21.72
N LYS A 153 -2.76 -11.27 20.62
CA LYS A 153 -3.19 -11.63 19.27
C LYS A 153 -1.96 -11.87 18.38
N PRO A 154 -1.62 -13.13 18.08
CA PRO A 154 -0.44 -13.43 17.31
C PRO A 154 -0.70 -13.15 15.82
N SER A 155 0.37 -12.80 15.13
CA SER A 155 0.48 -12.81 13.68
C SER A 155 1.51 -13.85 13.27
N PHE A 156 1.43 -14.33 12.03
CA PHE A 156 2.37 -15.33 11.51
C PHE A 156 3.10 -14.81 10.30
N TYR A 157 4.38 -15.15 10.18
CA TYR A 157 5.23 -14.79 9.06
C TYR A 157 5.74 -16.06 8.39
N PHE A 158 5.49 -16.21 7.10
CA PHE A 158 5.89 -17.38 6.32
C PHE A 158 6.80 -17.00 5.16
N HIS A 159 7.71 -17.91 4.83
CA HIS A 159 8.46 -17.89 3.58
C HIS A 159 7.69 -18.67 2.52
N GLY A 160 7.30 -18.01 1.44
CA GLY A 160 6.43 -18.62 0.43
C GLY A 160 4.99 -18.75 0.92
N GLU A 161 4.36 -19.90 0.73
CA GLU A 161 2.93 -20.06 0.98
C GLU A 161 2.60 -20.28 2.48
N SER A 162 1.48 -19.70 2.92
CA SER A 162 0.91 -20.00 4.24
C SER A 162 0.29 -21.39 4.26
N PRO A 163 0.54 -22.23 5.29
CA PRO A 163 -0.16 -23.50 5.46
C PRO A 163 -1.64 -23.30 5.85
N LEU A 164 -2.01 -22.10 6.33
CA LEU A 164 -3.38 -21.77 6.69
C LEU A 164 -4.16 -21.33 5.45
N ALA A 165 -5.34 -21.91 5.27
CA ALA A 165 -6.32 -21.43 4.30
C ALA A 165 -6.86 -20.04 4.71
N PRO A 166 -7.18 -19.14 3.76
CA PRO A 166 -7.67 -17.80 4.06
C PRO A 166 -8.92 -17.78 4.96
N GLU A 167 -9.81 -18.77 4.84
CA GLU A 167 -11.00 -18.88 5.68
C GLU A 167 -10.64 -19.11 7.15
N ALA A 168 -9.60 -19.91 7.42
CA ALA A 168 -9.10 -20.14 8.77
C ALA A 168 -8.42 -18.89 9.34
N VAL A 169 -7.71 -18.14 8.50
CA VAL A 169 -7.11 -16.84 8.87
C VAL A 169 -8.20 -15.87 9.30
N ILE A 170 -9.25 -15.70 8.49
CA ILE A 170 -10.39 -14.82 8.80
C ILE A 170 -11.14 -15.27 10.06
N ALA A 171 -11.48 -16.56 10.16
CA ALA A 171 -12.24 -17.11 11.29
C ALA A 171 -11.49 -16.96 12.63
N ASN A 172 -10.16 -16.92 12.59
CA ASN A 172 -9.31 -16.71 13.75
C ASN A 172 -8.77 -15.28 13.84
N GLU A 173 -9.28 -14.36 13.01
CA GLU A 173 -8.84 -12.97 12.91
C GLU A 173 -7.31 -12.82 12.87
N LEU A 174 -6.61 -13.77 12.24
CA LEU A 174 -5.16 -13.77 12.19
C LEU A 174 -4.66 -12.77 11.17
N ARG A 175 -3.42 -12.33 11.37
CA ARG A 175 -2.67 -11.59 10.36
C ARG A 175 -1.51 -12.45 9.89
N ILE A 176 -1.39 -12.59 8.57
CA ILE A 176 -0.34 -13.36 7.92
C ILE A 176 0.57 -12.40 7.15
N TYR A 177 1.87 -12.61 7.28
CA TYR A 177 2.90 -11.96 6.49
C TYR A 177 3.54 -13.02 5.60
N ILE A 178 3.63 -12.76 4.30
CA ILE A 178 4.23 -13.64 3.31
C ILE A 178 5.46 -12.93 2.75
N ASP A 179 6.63 -13.53 2.96
CA ASP A 179 7.85 -13.12 2.29
C ASP A 179 8.15 -14.08 1.13
N PRO A 180 8.19 -13.59 -0.13
CA PRO A 180 8.56 -14.42 -1.26
C PRO A 180 10.04 -14.83 -1.24
N ALA A 181 10.89 -14.18 -0.43
CA ALA A 181 12.28 -14.55 -0.27
C ALA A 181 12.43 -15.91 0.43
N ILE A 182 13.40 -16.70 -0.06
CA ILE A 182 13.69 -18.05 0.43
C ILE A 182 14.38 -18.01 1.81
N GLU A 183 15.11 -16.94 2.12
CA GLU A 183 15.92 -16.82 3.33
C GLU A 183 15.40 -15.70 4.24
N LEU A 184 15.38 -16.00 5.55
CA LEU A 184 15.04 -15.03 6.58
C LEU A 184 16.16 -14.01 6.74
N SER A 185 15.84 -12.74 6.53
CA SER A 185 16.73 -11.62 6.82
C SER A 185 15.95 -10.53 7.53
N GLY A 186 16.60 -9.76 8.40
CA GLY A 186 15.96 -8.62 9.04
C GLY A 186 15.58 -7.55 8.05
N GLU A 187 16.30 -7.46 6.92
CA GLU A 187 15.91 -6.58 5.82
C GLU A 187 14.61 -7.01 5.16
N GLY A 188 14.45 -8.30 4.86
CA GLY A 188 13.19 -8.87 4.36
C GLY A 188 12.03 -8.65 5.34
N ILE A 189 12.25 -8.88 6.63
CA ILE A 189 11.24 -8.64 7.68
C ILE A 189 10.82 -7.17 7.70
N VAL A 190 11.78 -6.23 7.77
CA VAL A 190 11.49 -4.79 7.78
C VAL A 190 10.78 -4.36 6.49
N ALA A 191 11.17 -4.91 5.34
CA ALA A 191 10.51 -4.64 4.07
C ALA A 191 9.06 -5.14 4.03
N GLN A 192 8.77 -6.31 4.62
CA GLN A 192 7.41 -6.84 4.73
C GLN A 192 6.55 -6.03 5.71
N LEU A 193 7.11 -5.62 6.85
CA LEU A 193 6.43 -4.73 7.81
C LEU A 193 6.11 -3.39 7.17
N ARG A 194 7.04 -2.82 6.39
CA ARG A 194 6.80 -1.62 5.59
C ARG A 194 5.64 -1.83 4.63
N ALA A 195 5.69 -2.87 3.80
CA ALA A 195 4.70 -3.12 2.75
C ALA A 195 3.29 -3.14 3.34
N ASN A 196 3.13 -3.93 4.41
CA ASN A 196 1.91 -4.07 5.16
C ASN A 196 1.43 -2.76 5.78
N HIS A 197 2.33 -2.01 6.42
CA HIS A 197 1.94 -0.78 7.08
C HIS A 197 1.57 0.33 6.08
N VAL A 198 2.37 0.49 5.02
CA VAL A 198 2.08 1.47 3.96
C VAL A 198 0.75 1.15 3.30
N PHE A 199 0.46 -0.13 3.03
CA PHE A 199 -0.82 -0.55 2.48
C PHE A 199 -2.00 -0.17 3.40
N GLU A 200 -1.94 -0.49 4.69
CA GLU A 200 -3.01 -0.13 5.64
C GLU A 200 -3.17 1.40 5.74
N SER A 201 -2.07 2.17 5.70
CA SER A 201 -2.15 3.64 5.67
C SER A 201 -2.80 4.18 4.40
N VAL A 202 -2.60 3.54 3.25
CA VAL A 202 -3.25 3.90 1.98
C VAL A 202 -4.73 3.53 2.02
N LEU A 203 -5.08 2.36 2.57
CA LEU A 203 -6.46 1.93 2.75
C LEU A 203 -7.24 2.91 3.65
N GLU A 204 -6.68 3.30 4.79
CA GLU A 204 -7.29 4.30 5.68
C GLU A 204 -7.50 5.67 4.97
N ARG A 205 -6.55 6.08 4.11
CA ARG A 205 -6.69 7.31 3.33
C ARG A 205 -7.71 7.20 2.22
N LEU A 206 -7.83 6.03 1.59
CA LEU A 206 -8.86 5.80 0.59
C LEU A 206 -10.27 5.99 1.20
N GLU A 207 -10.46 5.61 2.46
CA GLU A 207 -11.72 5.81 3.18
C GLU A 207 -11.93 7.27 3.63
N ALA A 208 -10.86 7.96 4.04
CA ALA A 208 -10.95 9.29 4.64
C ALA A 208 -10.77 10.47 3.67
N GLU A 209 -9.76 10.42 2.80
CA GLU A 209 -9.36 11.50 1.89
C GLU A 209 -8.70 10.96 0.60
N PRO A 210 -9.50 10.47 -0.38
CA PRO A 210 -8.98 9.87 -1.61
C PRO A 210 -8.03 10.75 -2.42
N SER A 211 -8.20 12.08 -2.38
CA SER A 211 -7.34 13.03 -3.10
C SER A 211 -5.91 13.13 -2.55
N ALA A 212 -5.66 12.60 -1.34
CA ALA A 212 -4.35 12.64 -0.67
C ALA A 212 -3.67 11.26 -0.63
N LEU A 213 -4.04 10.35 -1.52
CA LEU A 213 -3.57 8.97 -1.52
C LEU A 213 -2.04 8.86 -1.60
N LEU A 214 -1.42 9.66 -2.48
CA LEU A 214 0.04 9.76 -2.65
C LEU A 214 0.72 10.73 -1.67
N GLY A 215 -0.02 11.24 -0.68
CA GLY A 215 0.51 12.15 0.33
C GLY A 215 1.60 11.50 1.21
N PRO A 216 2.34 12.31 1.99
CA PRO A 216 3.36 11.79 2.88
C PRO A 216 2.77 10.80 3.88
N CYS A 217 3.53 9.76 4.21
CA CYS A 217 3.13 8.81 5.24
C CYS A 217 3.09 9.47 6.62
N ARG A 218 2.34 8.86 7.53
CA ARG A 218 2.43 9.20 8.95
C ARG A 218 3.86 8.99 9.44
N ARG A 219 4.23 9.62 10.55
CA ARG A 219 5.63 9.63 10.98
C ARG A 219 6.07 8.26 11.51
N HIS A 220 7.06 7.68 10.85
CA HIS A 220 7.76 6.45 11.24
C HIS A 220 9.10 6.78 11.89
N LEU A 221 9.65 5.83 12.63
CA LEU A 221 11.05 5.85 13.04
C LEU A 221 11.61 4.43 12.94
N VAL A 222 12.80 4.29 12.36
CA VAL A 222 13.56 3.04 12.39
C VAL A 222 14.80 3.27 13.24
N ILE A 223 14.94 2.53 14.33
CA ILE A 223 16.16 2.47 15.14
C ILE A 223 16.86 1.17 14.78
N ASP A 224 18.05 1.26 14.19
CA ASP A 224 18.86 0.10 13.85
C ASP A 224 20.02 0.00 14.85
N GLU A 225 19.93 -0.94 15.79
CA GLU A 225 20.96 -1.13 16.81
C GLU A 225 22.30 -1.58 16.19
N ARG A 226 22.26 -2.28 15.05
CA ARG A 226 23.45 -2.87 14.44
C ARG A 226 24.38 -1.83 13.85
N ASP A 227 23.80 -0.84 13.18
CA ASP A 227 24.58 0.26 12.61
C ASP A 227 24.70 1.45 13.57
N GLY A 228 23.89 1.49 14.64
CA GLY A 228 23.90 2.55 15.64
C GLY A 228 23.21 3.83 15.18
N HIS A 229 22.30 3.76 14.22
CA HIS A 229 21.62 4.90 13.63
C HIS A 229 20.10 4.88 13.82
N VAL A 230 19.51 6.05 13.59
CA VAL A 230 18.07 6.27 13.58
C VAL A 230 17.67 6.93 12.26
N TYR A 231 16.56 6.49 11.68
CA TYR A 231 16.06 6.90 10.37
C TYR A 231 14.63 7.42 10.48
N ALA A 232 14.28 8.46 9.70
CA ALA A 232 12.97 9.10 9.77
C ALA A 232 11.84 8.32 9.08
N CYS A 233 12.19 7.34 8.24
CA CYS A 233 11.23 6.43 7.60
C CYS A 233 11.96 5.22 6.99
N PHE A 234 11.18 4.26 6.49
CA PHE A 234 11.69 3.09 5.79
C PHE A 234 12.56 3.44 4.57
N SER A 235 12.14 4.41 3.76
CA SER A 235 12.89 4.78 2.55
C SER A 235 14.28 5.34 2.89
N GLN A 236 14.40 6.09 3.99
CA GLN A 236 15.70 6.58 4.45
C GLN A 236 16.61 5.45 4.93
N TRP A 237 16.04 4.52 5.70
CA TRP A 237 16.75 3.32 6.16
C TRP A 237 17.27 2.48 4.98
N GLU A 238 16.43 2.18 3.98
CA GLU A 238 16.86 1.44 2.78
C GLU A 238 17.96 2.15 1.98
N SER A 239 17.94 3.49 1.97
CA SER A 239 18.93 4.29 1.27
C SER A 239 20.21 4.56 2.08
N GLY A 240 20.29 4.11 3.33
CA GLY A 240 21.41 4.36 4.22
C GLY A 240 21.60 5.85 4.59
N ASN A 241 20.50 6.61 4.67
CA ASN A 241 20.51 8.04 4.97
C ASN A 241 19.97 8.29 6.38
N PRO A 242 20.79 8.16 7.44
CA PRO A 242 20.34 8.28 8.81
C PRO A 242 19.97 9.73 9.15
N LEU A 243 19.00 9.85 10.05
CA LEU A 243 18.64 11.11 10.68
C LEU A 243 19.62 11.48 11.81
N GLY A 244 20.21 10.48 12.46
CA GLY A 244 21.20 10.66 13.52
C GLY A 244 21.73 9.33 14.05
N SER A 245 22.52 9.40 15.12
CA SER A 245 23.04 8.24 15.83
C SER A 245 22.26 7.97 17.12
N LEU A 246 22.41 6.77 17.70
CA LEU A 246 21.88 6.44 19.03
C LEU A 246 22.40 7.37 20.14
N GLU A 247 23.51 8.08 19.93
CA GLU A 247 24.07 9.03 20.90
C GLU A 247 23.45 10.44 20.80
N SER A 248 22.79 10.76 19.69
CA SER A 248 22.35 12.13 19.36
C SER A 248 20.84 12.21 19.09
N VAL A 249 20.03 11.94 20.12
CA VAL A 249 18.57 11.83 20.00
C VAL A 249 17.87 13.19 19.86
N GLU A 250 18.47 14.27 20.34
CA GLU A 250 17.85 15.59 20.43
C GLU A 250 17.50 16.20 19.06
N GLY A 251 18.31 15.93 18.02
CA GLY A 251 18.08 16.43 16.65
C GLY A 251 17.09 15.61 15.82
N LEU A 252 16.70 14.40 16.28
CA LEU A 252 15.83 13.49 15.53
C LEU A 252 14.39 14.04 15.37
N PHE A 253 14.01 15.01 16.20
CA PHE A 253 12.63 15.49 16.24
C PHE A 253 12.36 16.69 15.35
N GLU A 254 13.40 17.37 14.89
CA GLU A 254 13.32 18.56 14.02
C GLU A 254 13.19 18.23 12.53
N ALA A 255 13.30 16.95 12.16
CA ALA A 255 13.11 16.49 10.79
C ALA A 255 11.70 16.85 10.28
N GLY A 256 11.64 17.63 9.21
CA GLY A 256 10.41 17.92 8.49
C GLY A 256 9.81 16.66 7.83
N PRO A 257 8.55 16.73 7.37
CA PRO A 257 7.95 15.65 6.60
C PRO A 257 8.79 15.35 5.35
N GLN A 258 8.80 14.07 4.94
CA GLN A 258 9.46 13.67 3.70
C GLN A 258 8.80 14.36 2.49
N PRO A 259 9.56 14.62 1.41
CA PRO A 259 8.99 15.09 0.15
C PRO A 259 7.93 14.10 -0.35
N ALA A 260 6.82 14.61 -0.91
CA ALA A 260 5.72 13.78 -1.41
C ALA A 260 6.20 12.74 -2.45
N GLU A 261 7.13 13.13 -3.32
CA GLU A 261 7.75 12.27 -4.34
C GLU A 261 8.42 11.03 -3.74
N ALA A 262 9.12 11.18 -2.61
CA ALA A 262 9.75 10.05 -1.92
C ALA A 262 8.71 9.07 -1.36
N CYS A 263 7.59 9.59 -0.88
CA CYS A 263 6.48 8.76 -0.37
C CYS A 263 5.74 8.05 -1.50
N ALA A 264 5.49 8.70 -2.65
CA ALA A 264 4.84 8.08 -3.81
C ALA A 264 5.60 6.83 -4.28
N GLY A 265 6.93 6.93 -4.42
CA GLY A 265 7.76 5.77 -4.78
C GLY A 265 7.78 4.66 -3.72
N CYS A 266 7.69 5.01 -2.43
CA CYS A 266 7.56 4.03 -1.35
C CYS A 266 6.20 3.33 -1.37
N ILE A 267 5.12 4.07 -1.63
CA ILE A 267 3.75 3.56 -1.76
C ILE A 267 3.67 2.58 -2.94
N ASP A 268 4.18 2.97 -4.10
CA ASP A 268 4.23 2.12 -5.30
C ASP A 268 4.86 0.76 -5.00
N ARG A 269 6.11 0.76 -4.51
CA ARG A 269 6.84 -0.49 -4.19
C ARG A 269 6.13 -1.33 -3.14
N SER A 270 5.65 -0.68 -2.08
CA SER A 270 5.00 -1.35 -0.94
C SER A 270 3.69 -2.01 -1.34
N CYS A 271 2.83 -1.32 -2.08
CA CYS A 271 1.53 -1.85 -2.47
C CYS A 271 1.67 -2.94 -3.54
N ARG A 272 2.65 -2.87 -4.45
CA ARG A 272 2.92 -3.94 -5.43
C ARG A 272 3.35 -5.25 -4.79
N SER A 273 4.07 -5.21 -3.66
CA SER A 273 4.53 -6.41 -2.95
C SER A 273 3.48 -7.01 -2.01
N MET A 274 2.22 -6.54 -2.07
CA MET A 274 1.17 -7.02 -1.16
C MET A 274 0.36 -8.20 -1.68
N ARG A 275 0.55 -8.65 -2.93
CA ARG A 275 -0.33 -9.68 -3.54
C ARG A 275 -0.49 -10.92 -2.67
N GLU A 276 0.62 -11.55 -2.31
CA GLU A 276 0.64 -12.78 -1.53
C GLU A 276 0.07 -12.56 -0.13
N ASN A 277 0.34 -11.40 0.47
CA ASN A 277 -0.26 -10.98 1.74
C ASN A 277 -1.79 -10.84 1.63
N LEU A 278 -2.29 -10.20 0.59
CA LEU A 278 -3.73 -9.97 0.40
C LEU A 278 -4.47 -11.30 0.20
N GLU A 279 -3.89 -12.22 -0.56
CA GLU A 279 -4.44 -13.56 -0.76
C GLU A 279 -4.46 -14.36 0.54
N ALA A 280 -3.34 -14.42 1.26
CA ALA A 280 -3.24 -15.16 2.53
C ALA A 280 -4.18 -14.63 3.62
N ASN A 281 -4.45 -13.32 3.62
CA ASN A 281 -5.36 -12.68 4.59
C ASN A 281 -6.82 -12.57 4.08
N GLY A 282 -7.12 -13.05 2.87
CA GLY A 282 -8.45 -12.92 2.27
C GLY A 282 -8.90 -11.48 1.99
N LYS A 283 -7.94 -10.54 1.87
CA LYS A 283 -8.16 -9.10 1.63
C LYS A 283 -8.03 -8.70 0.16
N THR A 284 -8.36 -9.61 -0.77
CA THR A 284 -8.16 -9.34 -2.21
C THR A 284 -9.03 -8.18 -2.72
N GLU A 285 -10.21 -7.97 -2.11
CA GLU A 285 -11.12 -6.89 -2.50
C GLU A 285 -10.57 -5.52 -2.09
N GLU A 286 -10.07 -5.38 -0.86
CA GLU A 286 -9.39 -4.18 -0.39
C GLU A 286 -8.13 -3.91 -1.23
N GLY A 287 -7.37 -4.96 -1.55
CA GLY A 287 -6.23 -4.90 -2.45
C GLY A 287 -6.58 -4.35 -3.84
N ARG A 288 -7.69 -4.82 -4.41
CA ARG A 288 -8.23 -4.35 -5.69
C ARG A 288 -8.62 -2.88 -5.62
N GLN A 289 -9.35 -2.47 -4.58
CA GLN A 289 -9.79 -1.09 -4.39
C GLN A 289 -8.60 -0.13 -4.24
N VAL A 290 -7.63 -0.48 -3.39
CA VAL A 290 -6.39 0.29 -3.21
C VAL A 290 -5.61 0.39 -4.51
N SER A 291 -5.44 -0.72 -5.23
CA SER A 291 -4.71 -0.73 -6.50
C SER A 291 -5.41 0.13 -7.56
N MET A 292 -6.73 0.07 -7.65
CA MET A 292 -7.49 0.91 -8.58
C MET A 292 -7.37 2.41 -8.23
N ALA A 293 -7.49 2.75 -6.94
CA ALA A 293 -7.37 4.13 -6.49
C ALA A 293 -5.96 4.69 -6.72
N LEU A 294 -4.92 3.89 -6.47
CA LEU A 294 -3.54 4.25 -6.78
C LEU A 294 -3.33 4.41 -8.29
N ALA A 295 -3.95 3.58 -9.13
CA ALA A 295 -3.86 3.72 -10.58
C ALA A 295 -4.35 5.09 -11.05
N VAL A 296 -5.49 5.55 -10.51
CA VAL A 296 -6.04 6.90 -10.76
C VAL A 296 -5.10 7.98 -10.23
N ALA A 297 -4.69 7.89 -8.96
CA ALA A 297 -3.87 8.91 -8.32
C ALA A 297 -2.50 9.10 -9.01
N PHE A 298 -1.85 8.00 -9.42
CA PHE A 298 -0.60 8.07 -10.19
C PHE A 298 -0.83 8.66 -11.59
N ALA A 299 -1.93 8.31 -12.26
CA ALA A 299 -2.26 8.90 -13.56
C ALA A 299 -2.51 10.41 -13.47
N GLU A 300 -3.21 10.88 -12.43
CA GLU A 300 -3.44 12.31 -12.17
C GLU A 300 -2.15 13.06 -11.84
N ALA A 301 -1.19 12.40 -11.18
CA ALA A 301 0.15 12.94 -10.93
C ALA A 301 1.07 12.91 -12.17
N GLY A 302 0.61 12.34 -13.29
CA GLY A 302 1.41 12.17 -14.52
C GLY A 302 2.36 10.97 -14.50
N GLU A 303 2.36 10.16 -13.43
CA GLU A 303 3.14 8.93 -13.30
C GLU A 303 2.43 7.74 -13.95
N HIS A 304 2.10 7.87 -15.24
CA HIS A 304 1.28 6.88 -15.97
C HIS A 304 1.87 5.46 -15.99
N ALA A 305 3.19 5.30 -15.89
CA ALA A 305 3.81 3.97 -15.81
C ALA A 305 3.42 3.23 -14.52
N ASN A 306 3.40 3.94 -13.38
CA ASN A 306 2.95 3.37 -12.11
C ASN A 306 1.44 3.17 -12.12
N GLY A 307 0.70 4.11 -12.73
CA GLY A 307 -0.74 3.99 -12.95
C GLY A 307 -1.13 2.69 -13.68
N ALA A 308 -0.44 2.37 -14.77
CA ALA A 308 -0.67 1.15 -15.55
C ALA A 308 -0.40 -0.13 -14.73
N VAL A 309 0.68 -0.16 -13.94
CA VAL A 309 1.00 -1.34 -13.10
C VAL A 309 -0.06 -1.57 -12.04
N HIS A 310 -0.51 -0.51 -11.36
CA HIS A 310 -1.55 -0.62 -10.35
C HIS A 310 -2.92 -0.98 -10.96
N ALA A 311 -3.23 -0.49 -12.16
CA ALA A 311 -4.41 -0.90 -12.90
C ALA A 311 -4.37 -2.41 -13.23
N ARG A 312 -3.23 -2.93 -13.69
CA ARG A 312 -3.06 -4.36 -13.94
C ARG A 312 -3.21 -5.19 -12.65
N MET A 313 -2.64 -4.73 -11.54
CA MET A 313 -2.81 -5.38 -10.24
C MET A 313 -4.28 -5.40 -9.80
N ALA A 314 -5.03 -4.31 -10.03
CA ALA A 314 -6.47 -4.28 -9.77
C ALA A 314 -7.24 -5.29 -10.66
N PHE A 315 -6.85 -5.45 -11.92
CA PHE A 315 -7.43 -6.46 -12.82
C PHE A 315 -7.19 -7.88 -12.30
N GLU A 316 -5.97 -8.20 -11.85
CA GLU A 316 -5.62 -9.53 -11.34
C GLU A 316 -6.38 -9.88 -10.05
N LEU A 317 -6.69 -8.88 -9.22
CA LEU A 317 -7.46 -9.04 -7.99
C LEU A 317 -8.99 -8.97 -8.21
N ALA A 318 -9.44 -8.62 -9.41
CA ALA A 318 -10.86 -8.40 -9.71
C ALA A 318 -11.67 -9.71 -9.74
N ARG A 319 -12.81 -9.69 -9.05
CA ARG A 319 -13.76 -10.81 -8.99
C ARG A 319 -14.93 -10.67 -9.96
N THR A 320 -15.21 -9.46 -10.44
CA THR A 320 -16.32 -9.16 -11.34
C THR A 320 -15.82 -8.66 -12.69
N ASP A 321 -16.60 -8.89 -13.74
CA ASP A 321 -16.27 -8.41 -15.09
C ASP A 321 -16.29 -6.87 -15.16
N ALA A 322 -17.16 -6.22 -14.38
CA ALA A 322 -17.19 -4.76 -14.26
C ALA A 322 -15.86 -4.21 -13.71
N ASP A 323 -15.33 -4.82 -12.65
CA ASP A 323 -14.04 -4.43 -12.08
C ASP A 323 -12.88 -4.70 -13.04
N ARG A 324 -12.89 -5.84 -13.75
CA ARG A 324 -11.88 -6.15 -14.79
C ARG A 324 -11.90 -5.14 -15.92
N SER A 325 -13.09 -4.81 -16.41
CA SER A 325 -13.31 -3.79 -17.44
C SER A 325 -12.78 -2.43 -16.98
N ALA A 326 -13.11 -1.99 -15.76
CA ALA A 326 -12.66 -0.70 -15.24
C ALA A 326 -11.13 -0.64 -15.11
N ALA A 327 -10.51 -1.69 -14.56
CA ALA A 327 -9.07 -1.78 -14.42
C ALA A 327 -8.35 -1.73 -15.78
N LEU A 328 -8.79 -2.53 -16.75
CA LEU A 328 -8.18 -2.58 -18.09
C LEU A 328 -8.39 -1.28 -18.91
N LEU A 329 -9.53 -0.60 -18.72
CA LEU A 329 -9.73 0.73 -19.27
C LEU A 329 -8.66 1.71 -18.76
N HIS A 330 -8.46 1.77 -17.44
CA HIS A 330 -7.46 2.65 -16.84
C HIS A 330 -6.02 2.29 -17.24
N GLU A 331 -5.68 1.00 -17.33
CA GLU A 331 -4.40 0.54 -17.85
C GLU A 331 -4.18 1.01 -19.29
N GLY A 332 -5.18 0.83 -20.15
CA GLY A 332 -5.16 1.29 -21.54
C GLY A 332 -4.95 2.80 -21.66
N LEU A 333 -5.68 3.59 -20.87
CA LEU A 333 -5.53 5.04 -20.84
C LEU A 333 -4.14 5.48 -20.38
N CYS A 334 -3.56 4.83 -19.36
CA CYS A 334 -2.20 5.09 -18.92
C CYS A 334 -1.19 4.80 -20.04
N HIS A 335 -1.32 3.67 -20.75
CA HIS A 335 -0.45 3.34 -21.88
C HIS A 335 -0.62 4.30 -23.06
N MET A 336 -1.83 4.80 -23.34
CA MET A 336 -2.05 5.86 -24.34
C MET A 336 -1.26 7.13 -23.99
N SER A 337 -1.30 7.58 -22.72
CA SER A 337 -0.54 8.75 -22.27
C SER A 337 0.97 8.57 -22.37
N LEU A 338 1.46 7.33 -22.26
CA LEU A 338 2.87 6.97 -22.45
C LEU A 338 3.26 6.77 -23.93
N MET A 339 2.32 6.87 -24.87
CA MET A 339 2.50 6.51 -26.29
C MET A 339 2.88 5.04 -26.52
N ASN A 340 2.59 4.16 -25.56
CA ASN A 340 2.75 2.70 -25.69
C ASN A 340 1.50 2.09 -26.36
N LEU A 341 1.25 2.47 -27.61
CA LEU A 341 -0.02 2.24 -28.30
C LEU A 341 -0.38 0.75 -28.42
N ASP A 342 0.60 -0.14 -28.58
CA ASP A 342 0.36 -1.59 -28.69
C ASP A 342 -0.14 -2.18 -27.35
N GLN A 343 0.44 -1.75 -26.23
CA GLN A 343 -0.01 -2.17 -24.89
C GLN A 343 -1.38 -1.59 -24.57
N ALA A 344 -1.62 -0.33 -24.97
CA ALA A 344 -2.91 0.31 -24.80
C ALA A 344 -4.02 -0.42 -25.58
N GLU A 345 -3.76 -0.77 -26.85
CA GLU A 345 -4.72 -1.50 -27.67
C GLU A 345 -4.99 -2.90 -27.11
N ALA A 346 -3.96 -3.60 -26.63
CA ALA A 346 -4.11 -4.92 -26.01
C ALA A 346 -5.00 -4.85 -24.76
N ALA A 347 -4.72 -3.93 -23.84
CA ALA A 347 -5.50 -3.74 -22.62
C ALA A 347 -6.96 -3.33 -22.92
N LEU A 348 -7.19 -2.39 -23.84
CA LEU A 348 -8.55 -1.97 -24.22
C LEU A 348 -9.32 -3.07 -24.93
N THR A 349 -8.68 -3.84 -25.81
CA THR A 349 -9.32 -4.99 -26.48
C THR A 349 -9.70 -6.07 -25.47
N GLU A 350 -8.81 -6.38 -24.52
CA GLU A 350 -9.10 -7.31 -23.42
C GLU A 350 -10.24 -6.79 -22.55
N GLY A 351 -10.23 -5.50 -22.18
CA GLY A 351 -11.24 -4.87 -21.33
C GLY A 351 -12.64 -4.85 -21.96
N ALA A 352 -12.72 -4.64 -23.28
CA ALA A 352 -13.98 -4.67 -24.02
C ALA A 352 -14.72 -6.02 -23.90
N ALA A 353 -13.99 -7.13 -23.74
CA ALA A 353 -14.59 -8.46 -23.58
C ALA A 353 -15.34 -8.63 -22.24
N TYR A 354 -15.04 -7.81 -21.23
CA TYR A 354 -15.68 -7.84 -19.92
C TYR A 354 -16.72 -6.72 -19.73
N SER A 355 -16.79 -5.76 -20.65
CA SER A 355 -17.52 -4.52 -20.42
C SER A 355 -19.01 -4.64 -20.74
N SER A 356 -19.84 -3.98 -19.92
CA SER A 356 -21.22 -3.66 -20.30
C SER A 356 -21.33 -2.41 -21.18
N ASP A 357 -20.23 -1.68 -21.40
CA ASP A 357 -20.15 -0.51 -22.27
C ASP A 357 -19.03 -0.69 -23.32
N PRO A 358 -19.24 -1.57 -24.33
CA PRO A 358 -18.27 -1.79 -25.39
C PRO A 358 -18.05 -0.55 -26.27
N GLY A 359 -19.00 0.40 -26.30
CA GLY A 359 -18.88 1.66 -27.05
C GLY A 359 -17.75 2.55 -26.52
N LEU A 360 -17.56 2.60 -25.20
CA LEU A 360 -16.46 3.32 -24.55
C LEU A 360 -15.09 2.81 -25.01
N PHE A 361 -14.92 1.50 -25.08
CA PHE A 361 -13.69 0.88 -25.54
C PHE A 361 -13.45 1.10 -27.03
N ALA A 362 -14.49 0.97 -27.86
CA ALA A 362 -14.40 1.27 -29.29
C ALA A 362 -13.96 2.72 -29.54
N TYR A 363 -14.45 3.68 -28.75
CA TYR A 363 -14.01 5.08 -28.83
C TYR A 363 -12.51 5.23 -28.54
N HIS A 364 -12.01 4.64 -27.46
CA HIS A 364 -10.59 4.74 -27.12
C HIS A 364 -9.68 4.00 -28.12
N LEU A 365 -10.11 2.86 -28.66
CA LEU A 365 -9.42 2.18 -29.75
C LEU A 365 -9.37 3.04 -31.03
N GLY A 366 -10.44 3.78 -31.34
CA GLY A 366 -10.45 4.75 -32.44
C GLY A 366 -9.41 5.86 -32.24
N ARG A 367 -9.27 6.37 -31.01
CA ARG A 367 -8.23 7.37 -30.67
C ARG A 367 -6.81 6.81 -30.82
N ILE A 368 -6.58 5.54 -30.53
CA ILE A 368 -5.30 4.87 -30.82
C ILE A 368 -5.05 4.86 -32.33
N GLY A 369 -6.04 4.48 -33.14
CA GLY A 369 -5.95 4.52 -34.61
C GLY A 369 -5.58 5.90 -35.14
N MET A 370 -6.24 6.96 -34.65
CA MET A 370 -5.90 8.34 -35.02
C MET A 370 -4.45 8.70 -34.66
N THR A 371 -3.98 8.28 -33.49
CA THR A 371 -2.61 8.55 -33.03
C THR A 371 -1.57 7.83 -33.89
N ARG A 372 -1.88 6.63 -34.38
CA ARG A 372 -1.06 5.88 -35.35
C ARG A 372 -1.17 6.39 -36.78
N GLN A 373 -2.03 7.37 -37.06
CA GLN A 373 -2.41 7.81 -38.41
C GLN A 373 -3.08 6.70 -39.24
N ASP A 374 -3.61 5.66 -38.59
CA ASP A 374 -4.51 4.69 -39.21
C ASP A 374 -5.94 5.24 -39.19
N TYR A 375 -6.19 6.23 -40.03
CA TYR A 375 -7.48 6.91 -40.06
C TYR A 375 -8.62 6.00 -40.55
N ALA A 376 -8.32 4.99 -41.38
CA ALA A 376 -9.31 4.01 -41.82
C ALA A 376 -9.74 3.10 -40.66
N GLY A 377 -8.78 2.57 -39.89
CA GLY A 377 -9.07 1.83 -38.66
C GLY A 377 -9.79 2.68 -37.61
N ALA A 378 -9.39 3.95 -37.47
CA ALA A 378 -10.05 4.89 -36.57
C ALA A 378 -11.52 5.14 -36.93
N VAL A 379 -11.82 5.36 -38.22
CA VAL A 379 -13.21 5.49 -38.72
C VAL A 379 -14.03 4.28 -38.32
N TYR A 380 -13.54 3.06 -38.59
CA TYR A 380 -14.26 1.83 -38.24
C TYR A 380 -14.61 1.77 -36.76
N ARG A 381 -13.65 2.09 -35.88
CA ARG A 381 -13.84 2.08 -34.42
C ARG A 381 -14.77 3.17 -33.91
N PHE A 382 -14.72 4.38 -34.47
CA PHE A 382 -15.66 5.44 -34.07
C PHE A 382 -17.07 5.20 -34.57
N GLU A 383 -17.25 4.60 -35.76
CA GLU A 383 -18.57 4.17 -36.23
C GLU A 383 -19.15 3.07 -35.33
N GLU A 384 -18.33 2.12 -34.90
CA GLU A 384 -18.68 1.11 -33.91
C GLU A 384 -19.09 1.76 -32.57
N ALA A 385 -18.30 2.70 -32.05
CA ALA A 385 -18.63 3.44 -30.82
C ALA A 385 -19.96 4.21 -30.93
N LEU A 386 -20.20 4.86 -32.07
CA LEU A 386 -21.42 5.63 -32.32
C LEU A 386 -22.66 4.73 -32.43
N ALA A 387 -22.50 3.51 -32.96
CA ALA A 387 -23.57 2.52 -33.09
C ALA A 387 -23.90 1.85 -31.76
N LEU A 388 -22.89 1.63 -30.91
CA LEU A 388 -23.06 0.99 -29.60
C LEU A 388 -23.60 1.92 -28.52
N GLU A 389 -23.46 3.23 -28.70
CA GLU A 389 -23.88 4.28 -27.75
C GLU A 389 -23.31 4.09 -26.34
N SER A 390 -22.25 4.82 -26.00
CA SER A 390 -21.67 4.81 -24.66
C SER A 390 -22.21 5.98 -23.81
N PRO A 391 -22.72 5.74 -22.58
CA PRO A 391 -22.99 6.82 -21.63
C PRO A 391 -21.72 7.51 -21.14
N GLY A 392 -20.55 6.86 -21.23
CA GLY A 392 -19.25 7.38 -20.80
C GLY A 392 -18.57 8.29 -21.83
N VAL A 393 -19.06 8.35 -23.07
CA VAL A 393 -18.47 9.16 -24.14
C VAL A 393 -19.51 10.13 -24.71
N PRO A 394 -19.29 11.45 -24.64
CA PRO A 394 -20.16 12.41 -25.30
C PRO A 394 -20.27 12.10 -26.79
N ARG A 395 -21.51 12.03 -27.31
CA ARG A 395 -21.77 11.72 -28.72
C ARG A 395 -21.03 12.68 -29.66
N ASP A 396 -20.98 13.96 -29.29
CA ASP A 396 -20.29 15.00 -30.06
C ASP A 396 -18.78 14.76 -30.16
N ASP A 397 -18.16 14.17 -29.12
CA ASP A 397 -16.74 13.80 -29.17
C ASP A 397 -16.49 12.67 -30.18
N VAL A 398 -17.38 11.66 -30.23
CA VAL A 398 -17.29 10.58 -31.22
C VAL A 398 -17.45 11.14 -32.64
N LEU A 399 -18.46 12.00 -32.85
CA LEU A 399 -18.74 12.63 -34.15
C LEU A 399 -17.57 13.51 -34.61
N PHE A 400 -16.97 14.27 -33.70
CA PHE A 400 -15.83 15.12 -34.00
C PHE A 400 -14.61 14.30 -34.43
N ASN A 401 -14.24 13.27 -33.65
CA ASN A 401 -13.08 12.42 -33.97
C ASN A 401 -13.30 11.59 -35.26
N LEU A 402 -14.53 11.12 -35.50
CA LEU A 402 -14.91 10.46 -36.74
C LEU A 402 -14.76 11.42 -37.94
N ALA A 403 -15.27 12.64 -37.82
CA ALA A 403 -15.14 13.64 -38.88
C ALA A 403 -13.68 14.01 -39.16
N ALA A 404 -12.88 14.21 -38.12
CA ALA A 404 -11.45 14.48 -38.24
C ALA A 404 -10.74 13.33 -38.98
N SER A 405 -11.10 12.08 -38.70
CA SER A 405 -10.55 10.91 -39.40
C SER A 405 -10.92 10.91 -40.89
N TYR A 406 -12.17 11.22 -41.24
CA TYR A 406 -12.60 11.38 -42.64
C TYR A 406 -11.84 12.49 -43.38
N VAL A 407 -11.63 13.64 -42.73
CA VAL A 407 -10.86 14.75 -43.32
C VAL A 407 -9.43 14.33 -43.64
N ASN A 408 -8.79 13.55 -42.76
CA ASN A 408 -7.43 13.04 -43.01
C ASN A 408 -7.36 11.99 -44.13
N LEU A 409 -8.47 11.29 -44.42
CA LEU A 409 -8.61 10.42 -45.59
C LEU A 409 -8.97 11.18 -46.88
N GLY A 410 -9.22 12.49 -46.80
CA GLY A 410 -9.71 13.30 -47.92
C GLY A 410 -11.21 13.13 -48.22
N GLU A 411 -11.96 12.46 -47.35
CA GLU A 411 -13.41 12.26 -47.48
C GLU A 411 -14.19 13.44 -46.89
N PHE A 412 -13.92 14.65 -47.40
CA PHE A 412 -14.42 15.91 -46.85
C PHE A 412 -15.95 16.00 -46.72
N GLU A 413 -16.70 15.41 -47.66
CA GLU A 413 -18.17 15.40 -47.60
C GLU A 413 -18.70 14.61 -46.40
N ARG A 414 -18.12 13.45 -46.11
CA ARG A 414 -18.48 12.62 -44.94
C ARG A 414 -18.02 13.27 -43.64
N GLY A 415 -16.84 13.91 -43.66
CA GLY A 415 -16.38 14.75 -42.55
C GLY A 415 -17.38 15.85 -42.23
N ARG A 416 -17.83 16.61 -43.24
CA ARG A 416 -18.82 17.68 -43.11
C ARG A 416 -20.14 17.17 -42.50
N LEU A 417 -20.66 16.06 -43.04
CA LEU A 417 -21.91 15.46 -42.57
C LEU A 417 -21.88 15.13 -41.07
N ASN A 418 -20.75 14.65 -40.55
CA ASN A 418 -20.63 14.34 -39.13
C ASN A 418 -20.47 15.59 -38.26
N LEU A 419 -19.76 16.60 -38.72
CA LEU A 419 -19.63 17.89 -38.01
C LEU A 419 -20.97 18.63 -37.91
N ASP A 420 -21.84 18.50 -38.92
CA ASP A 420 -23.17 19.13 -38.92
C ASP A 420 -24.15 18.49 -37.92
N ARG A 421 -23.81 17.31 -37.40
CA ARG A 421 -24.60 16.58 -36.39
C ARG A 421 -24.23 16.94 -34.96
N ILE A 422 -23.16 17.71 -34.76
CA ILE A 422 -22.70 18.17 -33.44
C ILE A 422 -23.59 19.34 -33.00
N GLU A 423 -24.13 19.28 -31.78
CA GLU A 423 -25.15 20.23 -31.32
C GLU A 423 -24.54 21.61 -31.06
N GLU A 424 -23.35 21.66 -30.46
CA GLU A 424 -22.64 22.90 -30.15
C GLU A 424 -21.35 23.05 -30.96
N ALA A 425 -21.42 23.88 -32.01
CA ALA A 425 -20.27 24.16 -32.87
C ALA A 425 -19.20 25.01 -32.16
N SER A 426 -18.29 24.33 -31.46
CA SER A 426 -17.06 24.89 -30.88
C SER A 426 -16.08 25.40 -31.95
N ALA A 427 -15.05 26.14 -31.54
CA ALA A 427 -14.04 26.64 -32.48
C ALA A 427 -13.32 25.52 -33.26
N PRO A 428 -12.90 24.38 -32.65
CA PRO A 428 -12.39 23.23 -33.40
C PRO A 428 -13.36 22.68 -34.44
N VAL A 429 -14.66 22.55 -34.10
CA VAL A 429 -15.69 22.06 -35.03
C VAL A 429 -15.77 22.98 -36.25
N ARG A 430 -15.87 24.30 -36.05
CA ARG A 430 -15.92 25.28 -37.16
C ARG A 430 -14.67 25.28 -38.01
N PHE A 431 -13.50 25.09 -37.39
CA PHE A 431 -12.24 24.97 -38.12
C PHE A 431 -12.26 23.77 -39.08
N TYR A 432 -12.63 22.59 -38.59
CA TYR A 432 -12.74 21.39 -39.43
C TYR A 432 -13.86 21.50 -40.48
N GLN A 433 -14.96 22.19 -40.19
CA GLN A 433 -16.00 22.51 -41.18
C GLN A 433 -15.43 23.34 -42.33
N GLY A 434 -14.62 24.36 -42.02
CA GLY A 434 -13.92 25.16 -43.02
C GLY A 434 -12.93 24.34 -43.86
N LEU A 435 -12.21 23.39 -43.24
CA LEU A 435 -11.36 22.45 -43.99
C LEU A 435 -12.17 21.57 -44.95
N CYS A 436 -13.32 21.06 -44.51
CA CYS A 436 -14.23 20.31 -45.37
C CYS A 436 -14.78 21.16 -46.53
N ASP A 437 -15.16 22.41 -46.25
CA ASP A 437 -15.69 23.32 -47.26
C ASP A 437 -14.62 23.65 -48.32
N LEU A 438 -13.39 23.98 -47.89
CA LEU A 438 -12.25 24.21 -48.79
C LEU A 438 -11.88 22.95 -49.59
N GLY A 439 -11.78 21.80 -48.93
CA GLY A 439 -11.44 20.52 -49.57
C GLY A 439 -12.53 20.01 -50.52
N GLY A 440 -13.79 20.35 -50.26
CA GLY A 440 -14.94 20.05 -51.12
C GLY A 440 -15.20 21.08 -52.21
N GLY A 441 -14.40 22.16 -52.30
CA GLY A 441 -14.53 23.20 -53.32
C GLY A 441 -15.75 24.12 -53.16
N ARG A 442 -16.18 24.38 -51.92
CA ARG A 442 -17.31 25.26 -51.57
C ARG A 442 -16.90 26.68 -51.19
#